data_AF-A0A952I420-F1
#
_entry.id   AF-A0A952I420-F1
#
_cell.length_a   1.000
_cell.length_b   1.000
_cell.length_c   1.000
_cell.angle_alpha   90.00
_cell.angle_beta   90.00
_cell.angle_gamma   90.00
#
_symmetry.space_group_name_H-M   'P 1'
#
loop_
_entity.id
_entity.type
_entity.pdbx_description
1 polymer ?
#
loop_
_entity_poly.entity_id
_entity_poly.type
_entity_poly.pdbx_seq_one_letter_code
_entity_poly.pdbx_strand_id
1 'polypeptide(L)'
;MLTRTRKLHWFDAVLLAVVLAFIGFIWFRIEGTLNYKWRWEIIPNYIVRWHPEKQAWVANLLLQGVITTIRVSIYASVLALILGITLGIARCSNNLAIRMLARTYLEVLRNIPPVVVIFIFFFFLSEQLVSAFNIEGWARGIARQENRAVWEFFFGDMRRFPSLISGVIVLALFESAFVGEIVRAGIQSVGKGQIEAAQSIGMSRVDQMRFIVLPQALKKVIPPMANQFISLIKDSSIISLISVQELTFKTVELVASTRAIFEAWLTTAAFYFLICFSLSLLFRRLEAADSAVK
;
A
#
# COMPACT_ATOMS: atom_id res chain seq x y z
N MET A 1 -20.46 -19.79 19.34
CA MET A 1 -19.93 -21.12 18.92
C MET A 1 -18.68 -20.89 18.09
N LEU A 2 -17.48 -21.25 18.54
CA LEU A 2 -16.30 -21.58 17.69
C LEU A 2 -15.07 -21.84 18.58
N THR A 3 -14.94 -23.06 19.06
CA THR A 3 -13.65 -23.69 19.42
C THR A 3 -13.60 -25.06 18.79
N ARG A 4 -13.70 -25.12 17.45
CA ARG A 4 -13.30 -26.33 16.71
C ARG A 4 -11.81 -26.20 16.42
N THR A 5 -10.98 -26.66 17.34
CA THR A 5 -9.56 -26.86 17.07
C THR A 5 -9.47 -27.80 15.86
N ARG A 6 -8.98 -27.30 14.72
CA ARG A 6 -8.68 -28.17 13.58
C ARG A 6 -7.63 -29.17 14.07
N LYS A 7 -8.00 -30.46 14.12
CA LYS A 7 -7.05 -31.53 14.41
C LYS A 7 -6.03 -31.56 13.29
N LEU A 8 -4.75 -31.41 13.64
CA LEU A 8 -3.63 -31.48 12.72
C LEU A 8 -3.67 -32.85 12.02
N HIS A 9 -3.85 -32.90 10.70
CA HIS A 9 -3.82 -34.15 9.96
C HIS A 9 -2.36 -34.58 9.72
N TRP A 10 -2.12 -35.87 9.49
CA TRP A 10 -0.77 -36.37 9.20
C TRP A 10 -0.16 -35.70 7.94
N PHE A 11 -1.00 -35.30 6.99
CA PHE A 11 -0.60 -34.48 5.84
C PHE A 11 -0.05 -33.10 6.25
N ASP A 12 -0.65 -32.44 7.25
CA ASP A 12 -0.16 -31.16 7.75
C ASP A 12 1.22 -31.33 8.40
N ALA A 13 1.43 -32.43 9.13
CA ALA A 13 2.71 -32.77 9.74
C ALA A 13 3.78 -33.08 8.68
N VAL A 14 3.43 -33.81 7.63
CA VAL A 14 4.33 -34.07 6.49
C VAL A 14 4.68 -32.77 5.78
N LEU A 15 3.70 -31.90 5.53
CA LEU A 15 3.92 -30.61 4.89
C LEU A 15 4.82 -29.71 5.74
N LEU A 16 4.60 -29.67 7.05
CA LEU A 16 5.46 -28.96 8.00
C LEU A 16 6.89 -29.53 7.98
N ALA A 17 7.04 -30.86 7.97
CA ALA A 17 8.35 -31.51 7.91
C ALA A 17 9.10 -31.19 6.61
N VAL A 18 8.40 -31.17 5.45
CA VAL A 18 8.98 -30.78 4.16
C VAL A 18 9.43 -29.32 4.18
N VAL A 19 8.61 -28.40 4.72
CA VAL A 19 8.97 -26.99 4.85
C VAL A 19 10.19 -26.82 5.76
N LEU A 20 10.22 -27.48 6.92
CA LEU A 20 11.35 -27.42 7.85
C LEU A 20 12.63 -28.02 7.24
N ALA A 21 12.53 -29.15 6.54
CA ALA A 21 13.65 -29.76 5.84
C ALA A 21 14.19 -28.84 4.73
N PHE A 22 13.32 -28.16 3.99
CA PHE A 22 13.71 -27.20 2.97
C PHE A 22 14.41 -25.96 3.58
N ILE A 23 13.88 -25.42 4.68
CA ILE A 23 14.52 -24.33 5.42
C ILE A 23 15.89 -24.75 5.94
N GLY A 24 15.99 -25.95 6.52
CA GLY A 24 17.25 -26.52 7.00
C GLY A 24 18.26 -26.74 5.87
N PHE A 25 17.81 -27.21 4.70
CA PHE A 25 18.65 -27.35 3.51
C PHE A 25 19.19 -26.00 3.05
N ILE A 26 18.35 -24.96 2.96
CA ILE A 26 18.79 -23.61 2.62
C ILE A 26 19.82 -23.12 3.63
N TRP A 27 19.56 -23.29 4.93
CA TRP A 27 20.49 -22.90 5.99
C TRP A 27 21.86 -23.57 5.82
N PHE A 28 21.86 -24.89 5.65
CA PHE A 28 23.08 -25.67 5.45
C PHE A 28 23.84 -25.23 4.19
N ARG A 29 23.13 -24.91 3.10
CA ARG A 29 23.74 -24.37 1.88
C ARG A 29 24.35 -22.99 2.11
N ILE A 30 23.67 -22.09 2.82
CA ILE A 30 24.20 -20.75 3.13
C ILE A 30 25.48 -20.87 3.97
N GLU A 31 25.46 -21.68 5.01
CA GLU A 31 26.61 -21.83 5.92
C GLU A 31 27.78 -22.55 5.22
N GLY A 32 27.51 -23.67 4.55
CA GLY A 32 28.54 -24.52 3.95
C GLY A 32 29.08 -24.03 2.59
N THR A 33 28.29 -23.32 1.79
CA THR A 33 28.75 -22.86 0.45
C THR A 33 29.02 -21.37 0.35
N LEU A 34 28.37 -20.53 1.15
CA LEU A 34 28.60 -19.08 1.13
C LEU A 34 29.55 -18.60 2.24
N ASN A 35 29.91 -19.46 3.22
CA ASN A 35 30.69 -19.09 4.41
C ASN A 35 30.20 -17.77 5.03
N TYR A 36 28.89 -17.58 5.07
CA TYR A 36 28.29 -16.33 5.50
C TYR A 36 28.35 -16.21 7.03
N LYS A 37 28.96 -15.14 7.53
CA LYS A 37 28.99 -14.83 8.96
C LYS A 37 27.79 -13.97 9.31
N TRP A 38 26.83 -14.56 10.00
CA TRP A 38 25.66 -13.85 10.51
C TRP A 38 26.06 -12.76 11.51
N ARG A 39 25.50 -11.57 11.34
CA ARG A 39 25.80 -10.35 12.09
C ARG A 39 24.55 -9.69 12.67
N TRP A 40 23.72 -10.48 13.35
CA TRP A 40 22.46 -10.01 13.94
C TRP A 40 22.65 -8.90 14.98
N GLU A 41 23.84 -8.78 15.57
CA GLU A 41 24.19 -7.77 16.56
C GLU A 41 24.06 -6.33 16.04
N ILE A 42 24.15 -6.10 14.72
CA ILE A 42 24.05 -4.75 14.17
C ILE A 42 22.61 -4.28 14.03
N ILE A 43 21.66 -5.19 13.79
CA ILE A 43 20.28 -4.86 13.40
C ILE A 43 19.55 -4.01 14.45
N PRO A 44 19.61 -4.32 15.76
CA PRO A 44 18.93 -3.51 16.78
C PRO A 44 19.29 -2.02 16.69
N ASN A 45 20.56 -1.71 16.42
CA ASN A 45 21.04 -0.33 16.28
C ASN A 45 20.41 0.39 15.07
N TYR A 46 20.01 -0.33 14.02
CA TYR A 46 19.33 0.25 12.84
C TYR A 46 17.81 0.34 13.00
N ILE A 47 17.24 -0.31 14.02
CA ILE A 47 15.82 -0.16 14.38
C ILE A 47 15.66 1.03 15.32
N VAL A 48 16.43 1.08 16.42
CA VAL A 48 16.37 2.14 17.42
C VAL A 48 17.79 2.53 17.82
N ARG A 49 18.04 3.84 17.98
CA ARG A 49 19.32 4.35 18.47
C ARG A 49 19.13 5.26 19.67
N TRP A 50 20.11 5.27 20.57
CA TRP A 50 20.16 6.23 21.66
C TRP A 50 20.59 7.61 21.12
N HIS A 51 19.85 8.67 21.48
CA HIS A 51 20.21 10.04 21.10
C HIS A 51 20.77 10.81 22.31
N PRO A 52 22.09 11.10 22.35
CA PRO A 52 22.72 11.73 23.52
C PRO A 52 22.11 13.08 23.91
N GLU A 53 21.75 13.90 22.92
CA GLU A 53 21.19 15.24 23.16
C GLU A 53 19.75 15.23 23.68
N LYS A 54 18.97 14.20 23.34
CA LYS A 54 17.54 14.10 23.71
C LYS A 54 17.31 13.17 24.91
N GLN A 55 18.36 12.50 25.37
CA GLN A 55 18.32 11.47 26.42
C GLN A 55 17.18 10.45 26.21
N ALA A 56 16.94 10.09 24.94
CA ALA A 56 15.82 9.26 24.55
C ALA A 56 16.20 8.31 23.41
N TRP A 57 15.53 7.17 23.38
CA TRP A 57 15.56 6.25 22.25
C TRP A 57 14.76 6.83 21.09
N VAL A 58 15.40 6.95 19.92
CA VAL A 58 14.79 7.47 18.71
C VAL A 58 14.78 6.41 17.61
N ALA A 59 13.75 6.44 16.78
CA ALA A 59 13.66 5.60 15.60
C ALA A 59 14.88 5.81 14.70
N ASN A 60 15.57 4.72 14.33
CA ASN A 60 16.68 4.75 13.39
C ASN A 60 16.21 4.27 12.00
N LEU A 61 17.16 4.04 11.10
CA LEU A 61 17.00 3.84 9.66
C LEU A 61 15.79 2.97 9.26
N LEU A 62 15.69 1.75 9.80
CA LEU A 62 14.62 0.81 9.41
C LEU A 62 13.26 1.26 9.94
N LEU A 63 13.19 1.73 11.18
CA LEU A 63 11.93 2.18 11.78
C LEU A 63 11.44 3.49 11.14
N GLN A 64 12.34 4.39 10.75
CA GLN A 64 12.00 5.57 9.92
C GLN A 64 11.48 5.16 8.54
N GLY A 65 12.05 4.10 7.95
CA GLY A 65 11.56 3.49 6.71
C GLY A 65 10.14 2.94 6.86
N VAL A 66 9.86 2.19 7.94
CA VAL A 66 8.51 1.70 8.28
C VAL A 66 7.52 2.85 8.40
N ILE A 67 7.84 3.90 9.16
CA ILE A 67 6.97 5.07 9.33
C ILE A 67 6.68 5.72 7.97
N THR A 68 7.70 5.88 7.13
CA THR A 68 7.55 6.47 5.79
C THR A 68 6.71 5.60 4.87
N THR A 69 6.88 4.28 4.93
CA THR A 69 6.08 3.29 4.17
C THR A 69 4.60 3.42 4.51
N ILE A 70 4.27 3.46 5.80
CA ILE A 70 2.90 3.62 6.29
C ILE A 70 2.34 4.98 5.85
N ARG A 71 3.11 6.06 6.05
CA ARG A 71 2.72 7.42 5.69
C ARG A 71 2.38 7.54 4.19
N VAL A 72 3.29 7.11 3.31
CA VAL A 72 3.07 7.14 1.87
C VAL A 72 1.87 6.30 1.47
N SER A 73 1.74 5.09 2.05
CA SER A 73 0.61 4.20 1.75
C SER A 73 -0.73 4.83 2.14
N ILE A 74 -0.82 5.48 3.31
CA ILE A 74 -2.04 6.18 3.75
C ILE A 74 -2.40 7.32 2.80
N TYR A 75 -1.45 8.19 2.46
CA TYR A 75 -1.71 9.33 1.58
C TYR A 75 -2.04 8.91 0.15
N ALA A 76 -1.29 7.93 -0.38
CA ALA A 76 -1.56 7.37 -1.70
C ALA A 76 -2.95 6.70 -1.74
N SER A 77 -3.34 5.99 -0.68
CA SER A 77 -4.67 5.37 -0.59
C SER A 77 -5.78 6.39 -0.62
N VAL A 78 -5.69 7.46 0.17
CA VAL A 78 -6.74 8.50 0.20
C VAL A 78 -6.95 9.09 -1.20
N LEU A 79 -5.86 9.42 -1.89
CA LEU A 79 -5.93 9.98 -3.24
C LEU A 79 -6.41 8.93 -4.26
N ALA A 80 -5.93 7.70 -4.17
CA ALA A 80 -6.38 6.58 -5.01
C ALA A 80 -7.86 6.26 -4.83
N LEU A 81 -8.39 6.41 -3.62
CA LEU A 81 -9.81 6.22 -3.32
C LEU A 81 -10.66 7.27 -4.01
N ILE A 82 -10.28 8.54 -3.92
CA ILE A 82 -11.00 9.65 -4.58
C ILE A 82 -10.98 9.46 -6.11
N LEU A 83 -9.79 9.22 -6.68
CA LEU A 83 -9.63 9.03 -8.12
C LEU A 83 -10.29 7.73 -8.59
N GLY A 84 -10.13 6.64 -7.86
CA GLY A 84 -10.69 5.35 -8.22
C GLY A 84 -12.21 5.33 -8.15
N ILE A 85 -12.82 5.90 -7.11
CA ILE A 85 -14.29 6.01 -7.02
C ILE A 85 -14.85 6.84 -8.18
N THR A 86 -14.23 7.99 -8.48
CA THR A 86 -14.68 8.85 -9.58
C THR A 86 -14.56 8.14 -10.92
N LEU A 87 -13.42 7.49 -11.21
CA LEU A 87 -13.20 6.72 -12.44
C LEU A 87 -14.11 5.48 -12.55
N GLY A 88 -14.35 4.78 -11.43
CA GLY A 88 -15.23 3.61 -11.38
C GLY A 88 -16.69 3.98 -11.68
N ILE A 89 -17.18 5.09 -11.12
CA ILE A 89 -18.51 5.63 -11.43
C ILE A 89 -18.56 6.13 -12.88
N ALA A 90 -17.53 6.87 -13.34
CA ALA A 90 -17.44 7.37 -14.71
C ALA A 90 -17.50 6.22 -15.74
N ARG A 91 -16.90 5.07 -15.45
CA ARG A 91 -16.96 3.87 -16.28
C ARG A 91 -18.36 3.24 -16.37
N CYS A 92 -19.26 3.56 -15.43
CA CYS A 92 -20.67 3.16 -15.46
C CYS A 92 -21.59 4.24 -16.08
N SER A 93 -21.03 5.35 -16.56
CA SER A 93 -21.80 6.44 -17.17
C SER A 93 -22.49 6.02 -18.47
N ASN A 94 -23.59 6.72 -18.81
CA ASN A 94 -24.27 6.56 -20.10
C ASN A 94 -23.51 7.26 -21.22
N ASN A 95 -22.75 8.32 -20.88
CA ASN A 95 -21.99 9.06 -21.86
C ASN A 95 -20.83 8.19 -22.36
N LEU A 96 -20.84 7.89 -23.66
CA LEU A 96 -19.84 7.05 -24.31
C LEU A 96 -18.42 7.59 -24.12
N ALA A 97 -18.21 8.90 -24.27
CA ALA A 97 -16.89 9.51 -24.16
C ALA A 97 -16.31 9.35 -22.75
N ILE A 98 -17.09 9.70 -21.71
CA ILE A 98 -16.66 9.55 -20.31
C ILE A 98 -16.33 8.09 -19.99
N ARG A 99 -17.21 7.18 -20.40
CA ARG A 99 -17.03 5.74 -20.18
C ARG A 99 -15.79 5.21 -20.88
N MET A 100 -15.53 5.64 -22.13
CA MET A 100 -14.36 5.20 -22.89
C MET A 100 -13.07 5.78 -22.33
N LEU A 101 -13.04 7.05 -21.92
CA LEU A 101 -11.86 7.66 -21.30
C LEU A 101 -11.50 6.96 -19.98
N ALA A 102 -12.49 6.76 -19.09
CA ALA A 102 -12.28 6.01 -17.86
C ALA A 102 -11.86 4.56 -18.16
N ARG A 103 -12.46 3.92 -19.17
CA ARG A 103 -12.10 2.56 -19.57
C ARG A 103 -10.63 2.46 -19.98
N THR A 104 -10.19 3.34 -20.86
CA THR A 104 -8.81 3.37 -21.37
C THR A 104 -7.82 3.59 -20.23
N TYR A 105 -8.06 4.58 -19.36
CA TYR A 105 -7.18 4.84 -18.21
C TYR A 105 -7.02 3.60 -17.32
N LEU A 106 -8.15 3.00 -16.89
CA LEU A 106 -8.12 1.84 -16.00
C LEU A 106 -7.49 0.61 -16.65
N GLU A 107 -7.76 0.36 -17.94
CA GLU A 107 -7.19 -0.78 -18.66
C GLU A 107 -5.70 -0.61 -18.93
N VAL A 108 -5.24 0.57 -19.32
CA VAL A 108 -3.82 0.82 -19.58
C VAL A 108 -3.00 0.61 -18.31
N LEU A 109 -3.37 1.26 -17.20
CA LEU A 109 -2.55 1.22 -15.97
C LEU A 109 -2.51 -0.17 -15.32
N ARG A 110 -3.57 -0.96 -15.46
CA ARG A 110 -3.62 -2.32 -14.89
C ARG A 110 -2.91 -3.36 -15.73
N ASN A 111 -2.60 -3.07 -16.99
CA ASN A 111 -1.95 -4.00 -17.91
C ASN A 111 -0.48 -3.67 -18.19
N ILE A 112 0.06 -2.59 -17.59
CA ILE A 112 1.48 -2.25 -17.67
C ILE A 112 2.16 -2.65 -16.35
N PRO A 113 3.38 -3.20 -16.38
CA PRO A 113 4.14 -3.48 -15.17
C PRO A 113 4.25 -2.25 -14.24
N PRO A 114 4.01 -2.39 -12.93
CA PRO A 114 3.93 -1.26 -12.01
C PRO A 114 5.20 -0.39 -12.01
N VAL A 115 6.37 -1.03 -12.12
CA VAL A 115 7.68 -0.36 -12.19
C VAL A 115 7.73 0.63 -13.37
N VAL A 116 7.25 0.21 -14.55
CA VAL A 116 7.26 1.06 -15.76
C VAL A 116 6.32 2.24 -15.59
N VAL A 117 5.11 2.00 -15.06
CA VAL A 117 4.13 3.05 -14.77
C VAL A 117 4.71 4.08 -13.79
N ILE A 118 5.40 3.60 -12.75
CA ILE A 118 6.01 4.44 -11.73
C ILE A 118 7.07 5.37 -12.35
N PHE A 119 7.96 4.84 -13.18
CA PHE A 119 8.97 5.67 -13.86
C PHE A 119 8.35 6.69 -14.82
N ILE A 120 7.36 6.29 -15.62
CA ILE A 120 6.68 7.21 -16.53
C ILE A 120 6.03 8.35 -15.76
N PHE A 121 5.20 8.06 -14.75
CA PHE A 121 4.54 9.13 -14.01
C PHE A 121 5.51 9.94 -13.16
N PHE A 122 6.59 9.35 -12.66
CA PHE A 122 7.59 10.10 -11.92
C PHE A 122 8.25 11.17 -12.81
N PHE A 123 8.87 10.76 -13.92
CA PHE A 123 9.63 11.68 -14.78
C PHE A 123 8.75 12.60 -15.61
N PHE A 124 7.62 12.11 -16.13
CA PHE A 124 6.80 12.89 -17.06
C PHE A 124 5.71 13.72 -16.38
N LEU A 125 5.28 13.36 -15.17
CA LEU A 125 4.18 14.05 -14.50
C LEU A 125 4.61 14.65 -13.17
N SER A 126 5.19 13.85 -12.28
CA SER A 126 5.47 14.28 -10.91
C SER A 126 6.51 15.38 -10.85
N GLU A 127 7.65 15.24 -11.53
CA GLU A 127 8.68 16.28 -11.57
C GLU A 127 8.15 17.60 -12.15
N GLN A 128 7.29 17.52 -13.17
CA GLN A 128 6.65 18.70 -13.76
C GLN A 128 5.71 19.38 -12.76
N LEU A 129 4.90 18.63 -12.00
CA LEU A 129 4.02 19.19 -10.96
C LEU A 129 4.84 19.80 -9.82
N VAL A 130 5.88 19.11 -9.34
CA VAL A 130 6.77 19.60 -8.28
C VAL A 130 7.42 20.92 -8.68
N SER A 131 7.88 21.02 -9.92
CA SER A 131 8.47 22.24 -10.48
C SER A 131 7.42 23.35 -10.66
N ALA A 132 6.28 23.03 -11.29
CA ALA A 132 5.22 24.00 -11.59
C ALA A 132 4.64 24.65 -10.32
N PHE A 133 4.48 23.88 -9.25
CA PHE A 133 3.98 24.38 -7.96
C PHE A 133 5.10 24.86 -7.01
N ASN A 134 6.37 24.87 -7.45
CA ASN A 134 7.54 25.23 -6.65
C ASN A 134 7.58 24.51 -5.28
N ILE A 135 7.25 23.22 -5.28
CA ILE A 135 7.14 22.41 -4.06
C ILE A 135 8.50 22.33 -3.34
N GLU A 136 9.60 22.30 -4.09
CA GLU A 136 10.95 22.31 -3.52
C GLU A 136 11.28 23.60 -2.78
N GLY A 137 10.90 24.75 -3.33
CA GLY A 137 11.11 26.05 -2.69
C GLY A 137 10.30 26.15 -1.40
N TRP A 138 9.02 25.78 -1.47
CA TRP A 138 8.12 25.75 -0.32
C TRP A 138 8.63 24.83 0.80
N ALA A 139 9.01 23.59 0.46
CA ALA A 139 9.48 22.62 1.44
C ALA A 139 10.80 23.03 2.10
N ARG A 140 11.74 23.60 1.33
CA ARG A 140 12.99 24.18 1.88
C ARG A 140 12.73 25.38 2.78
N GLY A 141 11.72 26.18 2.47
CA GLY A 141 11.27 27.28 3.33
C GLY A 141 10.83 26.77 4.70
N ILE A 142 9.97 25.75 4.74
CA ILE A 142 9.49 25.13 5.98
C ILE A 142 10.64 24.46 6.75
N ALA A 143 11.57 23.79 6.08
CA ALA A 143 12.70 23.11 6.73
C ALA A 143 13.61 24.05 7.54
N ARG A 144 13.57 25.36 7.23
CA ARG A 144 14.34 26.42 7.92
C ARG A 144 13.58 27.05 9.09
N GLN A 145 12.27 26.82 9.23
CA GLN A 145 11.47 27.39 10.32
C GLN A 145 11.71 26.65 11.64
N GLU A 146 11.57 27.38 12.76
CA GLU A 146 11.74 26.83 14.10
C GLU A 146 10.61 25.85 14.47
N ASN A 147 9.39 26.07 13.97
CA ASN A 147 8.22 25.22 14.21
C ASN A 147 8.10 24.02 13.25
N ARG A 148 9.19 23.63 12.58
CA ARG A 148 9.19 22.54 11.58
C ARG A 148 8.77 21.17 12.13
N ALA A 149 8.82 20.97 13.45
CA ALA A 149 8.49 19.69 14.09
C ALA A 149 7.07 19.19 13.75
N VAL A 150 6.10 20.10 13.62
CA VAL A 150 4.72 19.74 13.23
C VAL A 150 4.70 19.19 11.81
N TRP A 151 5.40 19.84 10.88
CA TRP A 151 5.53 19.39 9.50
C TRP A 151 6.27 18.06 9.39
N GLU A 152 7.37 17.92 10.15
CA GLU A 152 8.16 16.68 10.18
C GLU A 152 7.38 15.49 10.74
N PHE A 153 6.46 15.71 11.67
CA PHE A 153 5.58 14.67 12.17
C PHE A 153 4.70 14.09 11.03
N PHE A 154 4.00 14.96 10.30
CA PHE A 154 3.09 14.54 9.24
C PHE A 154 3.83 14.06 7.99
N PHE A 155 4.87 14.76 7.55
CA PHE A 155 5.48 14.54 6.25
C PHE A 155 6.90 13.95 6.30
N GLY A 156 7.51 13.85 7.49
CA GLY A 156 8.90 13.47 7.62
C GLY A 156 9.85 14.63 7.27
N ASP A 157 11.11 14.31 7.00
CA ASP A 157 12.11 15.32 6.65
C ASP A 157 11.64 16.17 5.46
N MET A 158 11.41 17.46 5.70
CA MET A 158 10.88 18.37 4.67
C MET A 158 11.85 18.55 3.51
N ARG A 159 13.15 18.24 3.67
CA ARG A 159 14.10 18.20 2.54
C ARG A 159 13.77 17.10 1.54
N ARG A 160 13.07 16.05 1.97
CA ARG A 160 12.64 14.89 1.17
C ARG A 160 11.16 14.96 0.79
N PHE A 161 10.47 16.03 1.16
CA PHE A 161 9.07 16.24 0.84
C PHE A 161 8.74 16.13 -0.66
N PRO A 162 9.56 16.69 -1.59
CA PRO A 162 9.29 16.53 -3.02
C PRO A 162 9.25 15.07 -3.47
N SER A 163 10.17 14.23 -2.97
CA SER A 163 10.19 12.79 -3.24
C SER A 163 8.99 12.09 -2.61
N LEU A 164 8.61 12.45 -1.38
CA LEU A 164 7.42 11.91 -0.71
C LEU A 164 6.16 12.17 -1.54
N ILE A 165 5.92 13.42 -1.95
CA ILE A 165 4.75 13.79 -2.76
C ILE A 165 4.79 13.08 -4.11
N SER A 166 5.97 12.95 -4.71
CA SER A 166 6.12 12.22 -5.96
C SER A 166 5.71 10.75 -5.83
N GLY A 167 6.20 10.07 -4.79
CA GLY A 167 5.79 8.70 -4.48
C GLY A 167 4.28 8.58 -4.25
N VAL A 168 3.67 9.53 -3.51
CA VAL A 168 2.23 9.56 -3.25
C VAL A 168 1.41 9.73 -4.52
N ILE A 169 1.75 10.69 -5.38
CA ILE A 169 1.03 10.96 -6.64
C ILE A 169 1.12 9.74 -7.55
N VAL A 170 2.33 9.21 -7.74
CA VAL A 170 2.57 8.09 -8.65
C VAL A 170 1.84 6.83 -8.18
N LEU A 171 1.97 6.47 -6.90
CA LEU A 171 1.24 5.34 -6.33
C LEU A 171 -0.26 5.55 -6.40
N ALA A 172 -0.76 6.75 -6.10
CA ALA A 172 -2.19 7.02 -6.14
C ALA A 172 -2.79 6.89 -7.54
N LEU A 173 -2.09 7.36 -8.57
CA LEU A 173 -2.52 7.23 -9.96
C LEU A 173 -2.58 5.76 -10.37
N PHE A 174 -1.51 5.00 -10.13
CA PHE A 174 -1.47 3.57 -10.39
C PHE A 174 -2.60 2.83 -9.66
N GLU A 175 -2.71 3.06 -8.35
CA GLU A 175 -3.65 2.37 -7.47
C GLU A 175 -5.11 2.72 -7.76
N SER A 176 -5.38 3.96 -8.19
CA SER A 176 -6.72 4.41 -8.57
C SER A 176 -7.31 3.53 -9.69
N ALA A 177 -6.46 2.91 -10.51
CA ALA A 177 -6.91 2.02 -11.57
C ALA A 177 -7.54 0.73 -11.01
N PHE A 178 -6.92 0.15 -9.99
CA PHE A 178 -7.44 -1.04 -9.30
C PHE A 178 -8.67 -0.70 -8.47
N VAL A 179 -8.65 0.42 -7.73
CA VAL A 179 -9.82 0.90 -6.99
C VAL A 179 -11.00 1.16 -7.92
N GLY A 180 -10.78 1.81 -9.06
CA GLY A 180 -11.83 2.10 -10.03
C GLY A 180 -12.46 0.84 -10.63
N GLU A 181 -11.66 -0.21 -10.82
CA GLU A 181 -12.21 -1.51 -11.23
C GLU A 181 -13.06 -2.15 -10.13
N ILE A 182 -12.59 -2.12 -8.87
CA ILE A 182 -13.33 -2.65 -7.73
C ILE A 182 -14.70 -1.95 -7.62
N VAL A 183 -14.71 -0.61 -7.71
CA VAL A 183 -15.94 0.20 -7.65
C VAL A 183 -16.88 -0.15 -8.80
N ARG A 184 -16.36 -0.24 -10.03
CA ARG A 184 -17.14 -0.65 -11.21
C ARG A 184 -17.75 -2.05 -11.03
N ALA A 185 -16.95 -3.02 -10.59
CA ALA A 185 -17.40 -4.39 -10.34
C ALA A 185 -18.47 -4.43 -9.25
N GLY A 186 -18.31 -3.64 -8.19
CA GLY A 186 -19.30 -3.45 -7.14
C GLY A 186 -20.64 -2.93 -7.67
N ILE A 187 -20.62 -1.87 -8.49
CA ILE A 187 -21.81 -1.30 -9.12
C ILE A 187 -22.51 -2.34 -10.01
N GLN A 188 -21.76 -3.07 -10.85
CA GLN A 188 -22.32 -4.06 -11.78
C GLN A 188 -22.82 -5.33 -11.10
N SER A 189 -22.38 -5.60 -9.87
CA SER A 189 -22.84 -6.77 -9.12
C SER A 189 -24.26 -6.61 -8.53
N VAL A 190 -24.85 -5.42 -8.59
CA VAL A 190 -26.24 -5.18 -8.16
C VAL A 190 -27.19 -5.80 -9.19
N GLY A 191 -28.17 -6.58 -8.71
CA GLY A 191 -29.04 -7.37 -9.58
C GLY A 191 -29.88 -6.51 -10.52
N LYS A 192 -29.91 -6.87 -11.81
CA LYS A 192 -30.66 -6.13 -12.84
C LYS A 192 -32.15 -5.97 -12.50
N GLY A 193 -32.76 -6.99 -11.87
CA GLY A 193 -34.17 -6.92 -11.46
C GLY A 193 -34.50 -5.77 -10.51
N GLN A 194 -33.57 -5.34 -9.64
CA GLN A 194 -33.80 -4.16 -8.80
C GLN A 194 -33.78 -2.85 -9.60
N ILE A 195 -32.95 -2.80 -10.63
CA ILE A 195 -32.85 -1.66 -11.55
C ILE A 195 -34.12 -1.62 -12.42
N GLU A 196 -34.57 -2.76 -12.93
CA GLU A 196 -35.79 -2.90 -13.73
C GLU A 196 -37.05 -2.56 -12.92
N ALA A 197 -37.17 -3.05 -11.68
CA ALA A 197 -38.28 -2.71 -10.79
C ALA A 197 -38.34 -1.21 -10.46
N ALA A 198 -37.17 -0.59 -10.23
CA ALA A 198 -37.07 0.86 -10.03
C ALA A 198 -37.49 1.66 -11.26
N GLN A 199 -37.15 1.17 -12.45
CA GLN A 199 -37.59 1.76 -13.72
C GLN A 199 -39.10 1.64 -13.91
N SER A 200 -39.71 0.52 -13.50
CA SER A 200 -41.17 0.30 -13.59
C SER A 200 -41.98 1.29 -12.75
N ILE A 201 -41.40 1.82 -11.67
CA ILE A 201 -42.05 2.85 -10.81
C ILE A 201 -41.60 4.29 -11.16
N GLY A 202 -40.92 4.48 -12.29
CA GLY A 202 -40.55 5.80 -12.81
C GLY A 202 -39.32 6.45 -12.16
N MET A 203 -38.48 5.71 -11.42
CA MET A 203 -37.27 6.28 -10.84
C MET A 203 -36.28 6.73 -11.91
N SER A 204 -35.73 7.93 -11.78
CA SER A 204 -34.66 8.40 -12.65
C SER A 204 -33.38 7.58 -12.45
N ARG A 205 -32.46 7.61 -13.41
CA ARG A 205 -31.16 6.91 -13.29
C ARG A 205 -30.33 7.40 -12.10
N VAL A 206 -30.47 8.69 -11.75
CA VAL A 206 -29.80 9.29 -10.59
C VAL A 206 -30.38 8.73 -9.30
N ASP A 207 -31.71 8.60 -9.23
CA ASP A 207 -32.39 8.01 -8.06
C ASP A 207 -32.07 6.53 -7.91
N GLN A 208 -32.08 5.77 -9.01
CA GLN A 208 -31.65 4.37 -9.04
C GLN A 208 -30.22 4.23 -8.51
N MET A 209 -29.30 5.09 -8.97
CA MET A 209 -27.91 5.06 -8.53
C MET A 209 -27.79 5.41 -7.04
N ARG A 210 -28.44 6.49 -6.59
CA ARG A 210 -28.32 7.02 -5.22
C ARG A 210 -28.97 6.13 -4.17
N PHE A 211 -30.18 5.64 -4.43
CA PHE A 211 -31.01 4.99 -3.41
C PHE A 211 -30.97 3.45 -3.47
N ILE A 212 -30.59 2.86 -4.61
CA ILE A 212 -30.61 1.40 -4.78
C ILE A 212 -29.20 0.87 -5.02
N VAL A 213 -28.51 1.35 -6.06
CA VAL A 213 -27.26 0.74 -6.53
C VAL A 213 -26.09 1.08 -5.61
N LEU A 214 -25.80 2.36 -5.34
CA LEU A 214 -24.64 2.77 -4.53
C LEU A 214 -24.64 2.20 -3.11
N PRO A 215 -25.76 2.21 -2.35
CA PRO A 215 -25.77 1.65 -1.00
C PRO A 215 -25.44 0.15 -0.97
N GLN A 216 -25.88 -0.61 -1.97
CA GLN A 216 -25.61 -2.04 -2.08
C GLN A 216 -24.21 -2.32 -2.63
N ALA A 217 -23.78 -1.56 -3.63
CA ALA A 217 -22.45 -1.64 -4.20
C ALA A 217 -21.37 -1.35 -3.15
N LEU A 218 -21.56 -0.32 -2.32
CA LEU A 218 -20.62 0.06 -1.25
C LEU A 218 -20.30 -1.13 -0.33
N LYS A 219 -21.31 -1.87 0.10
CA LYS A 219 -21.14 -3.07 0.95
C LYS A 219 -20.30 -4.17 0.28
N LYS A 220 -20.38 -4.27 -1.05
CA LYS A 220 -19.60 -5.25 -1.83
C LYS A 220 -18.20 -4.78 -2.18
N VAL A 221 -17.96 -3.47 -2.16
CA VAL A 221 -16.68 -2.84 -2.51
C VAL A 221 -15.75 -2.76 -1.30
N ILE A 222 -16.29 -2.60 -0.08
CA ILE A 222 -15.47 -2.48 1.15
C ILE A 222 -14.48 -3.66 1.34
N PRO A 223 -14.87 -4.95 1.25
CA PRO A 223 -13.92 -6.05 1.46
C PRO A 223 -12.74 -6.06 0.48
N PRO A 224 -12.92 -5.96 -0.86
CA PRO A 224 -11.79 -5.89 -1.77
C PRO A 224 -10.95 -4.62 -1.61
N MET A 225 -11.52 -3.48 -1.19
CA MET A 225 -10.72 -2.27 -0.89
C MET A 225 -9.74 -2.48 0.26
N ALA A 226 -10.14 -3.22 1.29
CA ALA A 226 -9.26 -3.56 2.41
C ALA A 226 -8.05 -4.40 1.95
N ASN A 227 -8.28 -5.36 1.04
CA ASN A 227 -7.19 -6.13 0.43
C ASN A 227 -6.31 -5.27 -0.49
N GLN A 228 -6.91 -4.31 -1.18
CA GLN A 228 -6.21 -3.37 -2.06
C GLN A 228 -5.26 -2.47 -1.25
N PHE A 229 -5.71 -1.95 -0.09
CA PHE A 229 -4.85 -1.22 0.85
C PHE A 229 -3.63 -2.03 1.32
N ILE A 230 -3.81 -3.32 1.64
CA ILE A 230 -2.70 -4.20 2.03
C ILE A 230 -1.73 -4.41 0.87
N SER A 231 -2.24 -4.50 -0.36
CA SER A 231 -1.40 -4.64 -1.56
C SER A 231 -0.58 -3.37 -1.80
N LEU A 232 -1.20 -2.18 -1.65
CA LEU A 232 -0.51 -0.91 -1.79
C LEU A 232 0.69 -0.76 -0.84
N ILE A 233 0.59 -1.26 0.39
CA ILE A 233 1.72 -1.24 1.34
C ILE A 233 2.91 -2.02 0.77
N LYS A 234 2.67 -3.15 0.12
CA LYS A 234 3.73 -3.95 -0.52
C LYS A 234 4.24 -3.26 -1.79
N ASP A 235 3.33 -2.74 -2.61
CA ASP A 235 3.66 -2.06 -3.87
C ASP A 235 4.41 -0.74 -3.63
N SER A 236 4.27 -0.14 -2.44
CA SER A 236 5.06 1.01 -2.02
C SER A 236 6.57 0.73 -1.92
N SER A 237 6.99 -0.54 -1.90
CA SER A 237 8.43 -0.88 -2.03
C SER A 237 9.02 -0.44 -3.38
N ILE A 238 8.19 -0.33 -4.43
CA ILE A 238 8.66 -0.01 -5.79
C ILE A 238 9.13 1.44 -5.91
N ILE A 239 8.55 2.36 -5.13
CA ILE A 239 8.97 3.77 -5.15
C ILE A 239 10.35 4.01 -4.52
N SER A 240 10.96 3.00 -3.90
CA SER A 240 12.39 3.03 -3.56
C SER A 240 13.27 3.29 -4.78
N LEU A 241 12.83 2.84 -5.96
CA LEU A 241 13.55 3.00 -7.24
C LEU A 241 13.63 4.46 -7.71
N ILE A 242 12.69 5.31 -7.27
CA ILE A 242 12.68 6.75 -7.54
C ILE A 242 13.15 7.56 -6.32
N SER A 243 14.00 6.95 -5.49
CA SER A 243 14.63 7.56 -4.31
C SER A 243 13.69 8.02 -3.20
N VAL A 244 12.48 7.45 -3.11
CA VAL A 244 11.65 7.66 -1.93
C VAL A 244 12.17 6.80 -0.79
N GLN A 245 12.46 7.44 0.34
CA GLN A 245 13.17 6.83 1.47
C GLN A 245 12.24 6.03 2.40
N GLU A 246 11.51 5.08 1.82
CA GLU A 246 10.70 4.11 2.55
C GLU A 246 11.53 2.90 3.02
N LEU A 247 10.89 1.86 3.56
CA LEU A 247 11.56 0.73 4.19
C LEU A 247 12.51 -0.01 3.26
N THR A 248 12.12 -0.26 2.01
CA THR A 248 12.97 -0.95 1.02
C THR A 248 14.21 -0.13 0.69
N PHE A 249 14.08 1.18 0.47
CA PHE A 249 15.21 2.10 0.27
C PHE A 249 16.17 2.07 1.47
N LYS A 250 15.61 2.14 2.69
CA LYS A 250 16.39 2.09 3.95
C LYS A 250 17.11 0.76 4.15
N THR A 251 16.54 -0.33 3.62
CA THR A 251 17.17 -1.64 3.60
C THR A 251 18.36 -1.66 2.66
N VAL A 252 18.22 -1.11 1.46
CA VAL A 252 19.33 -1.00 0.50
C VAL A 252 20.47 -0.15 1.07
N GLU A 253 20.15 0.96 1.75
CA GLU A 253 21.13 1.81 2.44
C GLU A 253 21.88 1.06 3.57
N LEU A 254 21.16 0.24 4.36
CA LEU A 254 21.76 -0.64 5.36
C LEU A 254 22.70 -1.67 4.73
N VAL A 255 22.27 -2.34 3.65
CA VAL A 255 23.07 -3.34 2.95
C VAL A 255 24.33 -2.71 2.34
N ALA A 256 24.20 -1.54 1.73
CA ALA A 256 25.33 -0.83 1.12
C ALA A 256 26.40 -0.43 2.15
N SER A 257 25.99 -0.06 3.36
CA SER A 257 26.91 0.39 4.42
C SER A 257 27.52 -0.76 5.24
N THR A 258 26.82 -1.87 5.41
CA THR A 258 27.23 -2.95 6.34
C THR A 258 27.59 -4.26 5.67
N ARG A 259 27.16 -4.47 4.41
CA ARG A 259 27.19 -5.75 3.68
C ARG A 259 26.41 -6.89 4.36
N ALA A 260 25.57 -6.58 5.36
CA ALA A 260 24.71 -7.55 6.02
C ALA A 260 23.43 -7.79 5.19
N ILE A 261 23.58 -8.51 4.08
CA ILE A 261 22.52 -8.70 3.09
C ILE A 261 21.34 -9.47 3.70
N PHE A 262 21.60 -10.63 4.32
CA PHE A 262 20.53 -11.51 4.78
C PHE A 262 19.78 -10.94 5.97
N GLU A 263 20.47 -10.39 6.97
CA GLU A 263 19.87 -9.82 8.17
C GLU A 263 18.97 -8.63 7.85
N ALA A 264 19.42 -7.76 6.94
CA ALA A 264 18.66 -6.61 6.48
C ALA A 264 17.37 -7.04 5.78
N TRP A 265 17.45 -7.93 4.78
CA TRP A 265 16.27 -8.37 4.03
C TRP A 265 15.31 -9.22 4.84
N LEU A 266 15.80 -10.08 5.75
CA LEU A 266 14.94 -10.84 6.67
C LEU A 266 14.21 -9.93 7.64
N THR A 267 14.90 -8.91 8.17
CA THR A 267 14.29 -7.91 9.07
C THR A 267 13.25 -7.09 8.33
N THR A 268 13.53 -6.67 7.10
CA THR A 268 12.59 -5.94 6.24
C THR A 268 11.37 -6.78 5.88
N ALA A 269 11.56 -8.06 5.54
CA ALA A 269 10.46 -8.99 5.32
C ALA A 269 9.60 -9.15 6.57
N ALA A 270 10.21 -9.26 7.75
CA ALA A 270 9.50 -9.31 9.03
C ALA A 270 8.67 -8.05 9.28
N PHE A 271 9.20 -6.85 8.99
CA PHE A 271 8.44 -5.60 9.11
C PHE A 271 7.24 -5.54 8.16
N TYR A 272 7.43 -5.82 6.86
CA TYR A 272 6.31 -5.87 5.91
C TYR A 272 5.26 -6.90 6.33
N PHE A 273 5.71 -8.09 6.78
CA PHE A 273 4.82 -9.13 7.28
C PHE A 273 4.02 -8.65 8.49
N LEU A 274 4.67 -8.09 9.52
CA LEU A 274 4.01 -7.60 10.72
C LEU A 274 2.95 -6.55 10.39
N ILE A 275 3.26 -5.60 9.51
CA ILE A 275 2.32 -4.56 9.07
C ILE A 275 1.13 -5.20 8.33
N CYS A 276 1.40 -5.98 7.28
CA CYS A 276 0.35 -6.55 6.43
C CYS A 276 -0.51 -7.57 7.19
N PHE A 277 0.10 -8.41 8.01
CA PHE A 277 -0.60 -9.42 8.81
C PHE A 277 -1.49 -8.77 9.86
N SER A 278 -0.99 -7.74 10.57
CA SER A 278 -1.79 -6.99 11.55
C SER A 278 -3.01 -6.33 10.90
N LEU A 279 -2.84 -5.73 9.71
CA LEU A 279 -3.94 -5.15 8.94
C LEU A 279 -4.92 -6.21 8.43
N SER A 280 -4.43 -7.36 7.98
CA SER A 280 -5.28 -8.48 7.55
C SER A 280 -6.15 -8.99 8.71
N LEU A 281 -5.58 -9.12 9.91
CA LEU A 281 -6.33 -9.48 11.11
C LEU A 281 -7.36 -8.41 11.48
N LEU A 282 -6.99 -7.13 11.40
CA LEU A 282 -7.89 -6.02 11.66
C LEU A 282 -9.10 -6.05 10.71
N PHE A 283 -8.88 -6.13 9.40
CA PHE A 283 -9.96 -6.12 8.41
C PHE A 283 -10.84 -7.36 8.51
N ARG A 284 -10.27 -8.54 8.80
CA ARG A 284 -11.06 -9.75 9.05
C ARG A 284 -12.00 -9.59 10.25
N ARG A 285 -11.55 -8.92 11.32
CA ARG A 285 -12.40 -8.63 12.48
C ARG A 285 -13.53 -7.66 12.12
N LEU A 286 -13.23 -6.62 11.34
CA LEU A 286 -14.23 -5.64 10.88
C LEU A 286 -15.28 -6.28 9.96
N GLU A 287 -14.87 -7.18 9.06
CA GLU A 287 -15.78 -7.91 8.16
C GLU A 287 -16.69 -8.89 8.91
N ALA A 288 -16.15 -9.59 9.92
CA ALA A 288 -16.93 -10.48 10.77
C ALA A 288 -17.99 -9.71 11.59
N ALA A 289 -17.67 -8.49 12.03
CA ALA A 289 -18.61 -7.63 12.75
C ALA A 289 -19.78 -7.17 11.86
N ASP A 290 -19.52 -6.77 10.60
CA ASP A 290 -20.59 -6.40 9.65
C ASP A 290 -21.50 -7.59 9.28
N SER A 291 -20.95 -8.80 9.28
CA SER A 291 -21.70 -10.02 8.98
C SER A 291 -22.57 -10.49 10.15
N ALA A 292 -22.20 -10.18 11.40
CA ALA A 292 -22.95 -10.57 12.60
C ALA A 292 -24.14 -9.64 12.92
N VAL A 293 -24.25 -8.49 12.25
CA VAL A 293 -25.36 -7.53 12.38
C VAL A 293 -26.50 -7.85 11.37
N LYS A 294 -26.29 -8.81 10.47
CA LYS A 294 -27.28 -9.31 9.49
C LYS A 294 -27.95 -10.57 10.02
#